data_AF-A0A8T5R704-F1
#
_entry.id   AF-A0A8T5R704-F1
#
_cell.length_a   1.000
_cell.length_b   1.000
_cell.length_c   1.000
_cell.angle_alpha   90.00
_cell.angle_beta   90.00
_cell.angle_gamma   90.00
#
_symmetry.space_group_name_H-M   'P 1'
#
loop_
_entity.id
_entity.type
_entity.pdbx_description
1 polymer ?
#
loop_
_entity_poly.entity_id
_entity_poly.type
_entity_poly.pdbx_seq_one_letter_code
_entity_poly.pdbx_strand_id
1 'polypeptide(L)'
;MDGAPLVQLFRFGSPWSAWLFYFTVSWLLAWSAYWSVRVVRPGLDWGWPRLLGVALVLWPFVQTAHSVFLDIAFVIDPTSRLDPVPPEVFWIVIERRLWQHVLLPLFGLYLAFGHHERAFGRVSIGRRVVRTLSAVDVWPRRGWLRDTMHGLWLFVAVFIGYLLMAWALSPITRRLENGDESQAFAEVGPLLAVALAFTAGITEEILFRGILQTRLAKVMPVAIAVVLQGVFFGLAHSGYGTWAHILLPLLLGTALGAIALWSGVWPLIIVHIGIDLVLFLATAADNGTPWAGVLALTLIPAALLPPTLYFGWHWARGRGPDDQPMT
;
A
#
# COMPACT_ATOMS: atom_id res chain seq x y z
N MET A 1 -12.60 18.47 24.16
CA MET A 1 -11.81 18.33 25.41
C MET A 1 -12.58 17.29 26.22
N ASP A 2 -12.18 16.03 26.34
CA ASP A 2 -10.83 15.45 26.32
C ASP A 2 -10.86 14.09 25.63
N GLY A 3 -10.13 13.95 24.52
CA GLY A 3 -9.86 12.63 23.93
C GLY A 3 -9.05 11.78 24.90
N ALA A 4 -9.26 10.46 24.86
CA ALA A 4 -8.75 9.49 25.82
C ALA A 4 -7.29 9.78 26.26
N PRO A 5 -6.98 9.81 27.57
CA PRO A 5 -5.66 10.21 28.09
C PRO A 5 -4.51 9.41 27.48
N LEU A 6 -4.76 8.17 27.03
CA LEU A 6 -3.80 7.34 26.31
C LEU A 6 -3.45 7.88 24.92
N VAL A 7 -4.42 8.34 24.13
CA VAL A 7 -4.17 8.88 22.77
C VAL A 7 -3.36 10.16 22.83
N GLN A 8 -3.60 11.02 23.84
CA GLN A 8 -2.82 12.25 24.02
C GLN A 8 -1.35 12.00 24.33
N LEU A 9 -1.00 10.89 25.00
CA LEU A 9 0.38 10.51 25.28
C LEU A 9 1.19 10.17 24.01
N PHE A 10 0.51 9.77 22.94
CA PHE A 10 1.15 9.36 21.69
C PHE A 10 0.95 10.38 20.54
N ARG A 11 0.18 11.45 20.77
CA ARG A 11 0.11 12.59 19.86
C ARG A 11 1.33 13.48 20.05
N PHE A 12 1.97 13.83 18.94
CA PHE A 12 3.11 14.74 18.97
C PHE A 12 2.65 16.18 19.15
N GLY A 13 3.24 16.88 20.12
CA GLY A 13 2.97 18.30 20.36
C GLY A 13 3.50 19.23 19.27
N SER A 14 4.28 18.72 18.30
CA SER A 14 4.77 19.49 17.16
C SER A 14 5.18 18.60 15.97
N PRO A 15 5.23 19.15 14.74
CA PRO A 15 5.80 18.44 13.58
C PRO A 15 7.24 17.97 13.80
N TRP A 16 8.02 18.73 14.58
CA TRP A 16 9.41 18.39 14.90
C TRP A 16 9.54 17.19 15.84
N SER A 17 8.70 17.11 16.88
CA SER A 17 8.69 15.96 17.78
C SER A 17 8.23 14.68 17.07
N ALA A 18 7.28 14.79 16.14
CA ALA A 18 6.89 13.69 15.26
C ALA A 18 8.07 13.23 14.39
N TRP A 19 8.74 14.18 13.75
CA TRP A 19 9.92 13.90 12.92
C TRP A 19 11.01 13.20 13.73
N LEU A 20 11.36 13.73 14.90
CA LEU A 20 12.40 13.16 15.75
C LEU A 20 12.06 11.74 16.18
N PHE A 21 10.80 11.47 16.54
CA PHE A 21 10.34 10.13 16.90
C PHE A 21 10.46 9.16 15.72
N TYR A 22 9.89 9.49 14.57
CA TYR A 22 9.93 8.62 13.39
C TYR A 22 11.38 8.37 12.94
N PHE A 23 12.23 9.39 12.97
CA PHE A 23 13.66 9.24 12.68
C PHE A 23 14.31 8.28 13.66
N THR A 24 14.11 8.50 14.96
CA THR A 24 14.78 7.76 16.03
C THR A 24 14.36 6.29 15.99
N VAL A 25 13.08 5.99 15.84
CA VAL A 25 12.60 4.61 15.76
C VAL A 25 13.12 3.94 14.48
N SER A 26 13.08 4.62 13.34
CA SER A 26 13.62 4.08 12.08
C SER A 26 15.13 3.84 12.15
N TRP A 27 15.86 4.73 12.84
CA TRP A 27 17.29 4.62 13.09
C TRP A 27 17.61 3.43 14.00
N LEU A 28 16.86 3.26 15.09
CA LEU A 28 17.02 2.12 15.99
C LEU A 28 16.69 0.80 15.29
N LEU A 29 15.68 0.76 14.42
CA LEU A 29 15.36 -0.42 13.60
C LEU A 29 16.48 -0.71 12.59
N ALA A 30 17.02 0.30 11.92
CA ALA A 30 18.16 0.15 11.01
C ALA A 30 19.41 -0.35 11.75
N TRP A 31 19.66 0.17 12.95
CA TRP A 31 20.76 -0.25 13.83
C TRP A 31 20.59 -1.70 14.31
N SER A 32 19.38 -2.06 14.74
CA SER A 32 19.02 -3.43 15.14
C SER A 32 19.17 -4.41 13.96
N ALA A 33 18.73 -4.02 12.77
CA ALA A 33 18.93 -4.80 11.55
C ALA A 33 20.43 -4.98 11.23
N TYR A 34 21.24 -3.93 11.36
CA TYR A 34 22.69 -4.01 11.17
C TYR A 34 23.32 -5.02 12.14
N TRP A 35 23.05 -4.92 13.44
CA TRP A 35 23.60 -5.86 14.43
C TRP A 35 23.16 -7.29 14.18
N SER A 36 21.88 -7.50 13.84
CA SER A 36 21.35 -8.81 13.48
C SER A 36 22.08 -9.41 12.28
N VAL A 37 22.38 -8.60 11.26
CA VAL A 37 23.13 -9.05 10.08
C VAL A 37 24.60 -9.27 10.42
N ARG A 38 25.22 -8.42 11.25
CA ARG A 38 26.62 -8.52 11.65
C ARG A 38 26.91 -9.79 12.46
N VAL A 39 25.97 -10.24 13.30
CA VAL A 39 26.06 -11.54 13.99
C VAL A 39 26.17 -12.69 12.98
N VAL A 40 25.40 -12.63 11.89
CA VAL A 40 25.39 -13.66 10.84
C VAL A 40 26.56 -13.49 9.85
N ARG A 41 27.06 -12.27 9.68
CA ARG A 41 28.16 -11.91 8.76
C ARG A 41 29.16 -10.98 9.46
N PRO A 42 30.11 -11.53 10.23
CA PRO A 42 31.02 -10.76 11.09
C PRO A 42 31.92 -9.73 10.38
N GLY A 43 32.08 -9.80 9.06
CA GLY A 43 32.85 -8.84 8.26
C GLY A 43 32.02 -7.80 7.51
N LEU A 44 30.69 -7.78 7.69
CA LEU A 44 29.83 -6.81 7.03
C LEU A 44 29.74 -5.54 7.88
N ASP A 45 30.44 -4.49 7.46
CA ASP A 45 30.34 -3.18 8.11
C ASP A 45 29.43 -2.25 7.31
N TRP A 46 28.34 -1.78 7.93
CA TRP A 46 27.48 -0.76 7.36
C TRP A 46 28.01 0.56 7.89
N GLY A 47 28.81 1.26 7.07
CA GLY A 47 29.15 2.65 7.36
C GLY A 47 27.88 3.48 7.62
N TRP A 48 28.02 4.58 8.36
CA TRP A 48 26.90 5.44 8.74
C TRP A 48 25.96 5.85 7.57
N PRO A 49 26.42 6.05 6.30
CA PRO A 49 25.50 6.39 5.21
C PRO A 49 24.52 5.25 4.91
N ARG A 50 24.97 3.99 5.04
CA ARG A 50 24.14 2.83 4.75
C ARG A 50 23.08 2.59 5.82
N LEU A 51 23.45 2.79 7.08
CA LEU A 51 22.53 2.79 8.21
C LEU A 51 21.47 3.87 8.06
N LEU A 52 21.89 5.10 7.73
CA LEU A 52 20.99 6.19 7.41
C LEU A 52 20.06 5.82 6.26
N GLY A 53 20.60 5.22 5.20
CA GLY A 53 19.82 4.80 4.05
C GLY A 53 18.71 3.81 4.40
N VAL A 54 19.01 2.79 5.21
CA VAL A 54 18.00 1.85 5.71
C VAL A 54 16.98 2.54 6.61
N ALA A 55 17.41 3.45 7.48
CA ALA A 55 16.49 4.21 8.33
C ALA A 55 15.50 5.05 7.51
N LEU A 56 15.96 5.71 6.45
CA LEU A 56 15.11 6.51 5.56
C LEU A 56 14.13 5.65 4.75
N VAL A 57 14.52 4.43 4.38
CA VAL A 57 13.59 3.46 3.77
C VAL A 57 12.54 3.01 4.77
N LEU A 58 12.92 2.76 6.03
CA LEU A 58 12.00 2.32 7.07
C LEU A 58 11.06 3.43 7.56
N TRP A 59 11.41 4.70 7.34
CA TRP A 59 10.65 5.86 7.82
C TRP A 59 9.15 5.79 7.55
N PRO A 60 8.68 5.71 6.30
CA PRO A 60 7.25 5.69 6.04
C PRO A 60 6.55 4.50 6.70
N PHE A 61 7.25 3.37 6.86
CA PHE A 61 6.69 2.20 7.54
C PHE A 61 6.50 2.43 9.04
N VAL A 62 7.45 3.09 9.71
CA VAL A 62 7.33 3.47 11.12
C VAL A 62 6.19 4.49 11.31
N GLN A 63 6.09 5.44 10.39
CA GLN A 63 5.01 6.42 10.40
C GLN A 63 3.64 5.75 10.22
N THR A 64 3.51 4.79 9.29
CA THR A 64 2.30 3.98 9.11
C THR A 64 2.02 3.10 10.34
N ALA A 65 3.04 2.46 10.93
CA ALA A 65 2.85 1.65 12.13
C ALA A 65 2.38 2.49 13.32
N HIS A 66 2.91 3.71 13.46
CA HIS A 66 2.46 4.65 14.49
C HIS A 66 1.05 5.17 14.21
N SER A 67 0.72 5.49 12.95
CA SER A 67 -0.65 5.88 12.61
C SER A 67 -1.61 4.75 12.94
N VAL A 68 -1.33 3.51 12.53
CA VAL A 68 -2.10 2.30 12.90
C VAL A 68 -2.24 2.14 14.41
N PHE A 69 -1.19 2.40 15.19
CA PHE A 69 -1.25 2.32 16.64
C PHE A 69 -2.17 3.40 17.26
N LEU A 70 -2.05 4.65 16.80
CA LEU A 70 -2.92 5.74 17.23
C LEU A 70 -4.37 5.47 16.85
N ASP A 71 -4.56 4.96 15.65
CA ASP A 71 -5.81 4.52 15.04
C ASP A 71 -6.50 3.43 15.86
N ILE A 72 -5.77 2.38 16.29
CA ILE A 72 -6.29 1.36 17.21
C ILE A 72 -6.72 1.99 18.55
N ALA A 73 -5.93 2.94 19.08
CA ALA A 73 -6.29 3.64 20.31
C ALA A 73 -7.51 4.58 20.12
N PHE A 74 -7.72 5.07 18.90
CA PHE A 74 -8.86 5.90 18.48
C PHE A 74 -10.14 5.09 18.31
N VAL A 75 -10.05 3.88 17.76
CA VAL A 75 -11.16 2.91 17.65
C VAL A 75 -11.78 2.59 19.02
N ILE A 76 -11.00 2.75 20.10
CA ILE A 76 -11.44 2.56 21.48
C ILE A 76 -12.12 3.83 22.06
N ASP A 77 -11.93 5.01 21.45
CA ASP A 77 -12.51 6.29 21.87
C ASP A 77 -13.59 6.79 20.88
N PRO A 78 -14.89 6.65 21.20
CA PRO A 78 -15.98 7.03 20.30
C PRO A 78 -16.21 8.55 20.15
N THR A 79 -15.43 9.41 20.83
CA THR A 79 -15.68 10.86 20.88
C THR A 79 -14.91 11.68 19.85
N SER A 80 -14.08 11.02 19.07
CA SER A 80 -13.00 11.69 18.38
C SER A 80 -13.38 12.09 16.95
N ARG A 81 -13.58 13.39 16.74
CA ARG A 81 -13.78 14.00 15.42
C ARG A 81 -12.45 14.44 14.84
N LEU A 82 -12.26 14.21 13.55
CA LEU A 82 -11.12 14.72 12.79
C LEU A 82 -11.41 16.17 12.41
N ASP A 83 -10.43 17.05 12.63
CA ASP A 83 -10.51 18.43 12.19
C ASP A 83 -10.14 18.52 10.70
N PRO A 84 -10.83 19.35 9.91
CA PRO A 84 -10.56 19.48 8.47
C PRO A 84 -9.13 19.97 8.20
N VAL A 85 -8.54 19.47 7.12
CA VAL A 85 -7.27 20.00 6.59
C VAL A 85 -7.59 21.28 5.82
N PRO A 86 -7.08 22.46 6.21
CA PRO A 86 -7.34 23.69 5.50
C PRO A 86 -6.79 23.63 4.06
N PRO A 87 -7.43 24.28 3.07
CA PRO A 87 -6.99 24.28 1.68
C PRO A 87 -5.55 24.80 1.50
N GLU A 88 -5.11 25.74 2.34
CA GLU A 88 -3.72 26.22 2.35
C GLU A 88 -2.68 25.14 2.74
N VAL A 89 -3.11 24.04 3.36
CA VAL A 89 -2.25 22.93 3.79
C VAL A 89 -2.20 21.83 2.72
N PHE A 90 -3.06 21.87 1.69
CA PHE A 90 -3.15 20.85 0.63
C PHE A 90 -1.81 20.56 -0.06
N TRP A 91 -1.12 21.60 -0.53
CA TRP A 91 0.19 21.46 -1.17
C TRP A 91 1.26 20.97 -0.21
N ILE A 92 1.16 21.37 1.06
CA ILE A 92 2.03 20.91 2.12
C ILE A 92 1.79 19.41 2.39
N VAL A 93 0.56 18.92 2.35
CA VAL A 93 0.28 17.48 2.50
C VAL A 93 0.84 16.70 1.33
N ILE A 94 0.60 17.10 0.08
CA ILE A 94 1.10 16.39 -1.11
C ILE A 94 2.62 16.37 -1.13
N GLU A 95 3.27 17.53 -0.97
CA GLU A 95 4.71 17.63 -0.90
C GLU A 95 5.25 16.72 0.21
N ARG A 96 4.65 16.78 1.40
CA ARG A 96 5.08 15.98 2.55
C ARG A 96 4.88 14.49 2.32
N ARG A 97 3.80 14.06 1.65
CA ARG A 97 3.56 12.66 1.29
C ARG A 97 4.54 12.17 0.22
N LEU A 98 4.80 12.96 -0.82
CA LEU A 98 5.81 12.64 -1.83
C LEU A 98 7.20 12.54 -1.21
N TRP A 99 7.57 13.48 -0.34
CA TRP A 99 8.81 13.39 0.40
C TRP A 99 8.88 12.14 1.28
N GLN A 100 7.86 11.89 2.08
CA GLN A 100 7.82 10.80 3.07
C GLN A 100 7.77 9.41 2.45
N HIS A 101 6.96 9.21 1.41
CA HIS A 101 6.65 7.89 0.87
C HIS A 101 7.40 7.57 -0.43
N VAL A 102 8.03 8.57 -1.08
CA VAL A 102 8.73 8.37 -2.36
C VAL A 102 10.18 8.85 -2.28
N LEU A 103 10.41 10.15 -2.08
CA LEU A 103 11.76 10.73 -2.20
C LEU A 103 12.70 10.25 -1.09
N LEU A 104 12.24 10.22 0.17
CA LEU A 104 13.04 9.74 1.31
C LEU A 104 13.40 8.25 1.17
N PRO A 105 12.47 7.34 0.82
CA PRO A 105 12.84 5.95 0.53
C PRO A 105 13.80 5.80 -0.64
N LEU A 106 13.61 6.54 -1.74
CA LEU A 106 14.52 6.48 -2.89
C LEU A 106 15.92 6.98 -2.54
N PHE A 107 16.01 8.09 -1.81
CA PHE A 107 17.28 8.60 -1.30
C PHE A 107 17.89 7.63 -0.29
N GLY A 108 17.08 7.00 0.54
CA GLY A 108 17.49 5.96 1.47
C GLY A 108 18.08 4.74 0.75
N LEU A 109 17.43 4.27 -0.32
CA LEU A 109 17.95 3.22 -1.20
C LEU A 109 19.27 3.63 -1.85
N TYR A 110 19.38 4.88 -2.30
CA TYR A 110 20.63 5.42 -2.84
C TYR A 110 21.76 5.42 -1.80
N LEU A 111 21.51 5.86 -0.57
CA LEU A 111 22.54 5.83 0.49
C LEU A 111 22.88 4.39 0.92
N ALA A 112 21.87 3.52 0.98
CA ALA A 112 22.04 2.14 1.40
C ALA A 112 22.79 1.28 0.37
N PHE A 113 22.65 1.61 -0.92
CA PHE A 113 23.10 0.74 -2.02
C PHE A 113 23.88 1.45 -3.12
N GLY A 114 23.88 2.78 -3.22
CA GLY A 114 24.41 3.54 -4.37
C GLY A 114 25.93 3.72 -4.39
N HIS A 115 26.62 3.68 -3.25
CA HIS A 115 28.08 3.94 -3.18
C HIS A 115 28.99 2.77 -3.60
N HIS A 116 28.44 1.59 -3.91
CA HIS A 116 29.24 0.45 -4.35
C HIS A 116 29.43 0.44 -5.88
N GLU A 117 30.02 1.47 -6.47
CA GLU A 117 30.27 1.55 -7.92
C GLU A 117 31.07 0.35 -8.50
N ARG A 118 31.79 -0.41 -7.67
CA ARG A 118 32.55 -1.61 -8.10
C ARG A 118 31.85 -2.96 -7.88
N ALA A 119 30.72 -3.01 -7.16
CA ALA A 119 29.99 -4.27 -6.94
C ALA A 119 28.86 -4.50 -7.96
N PHE A 120 28.57 -3.50 -8.77
CA PHE A 120 27.45 -3.47 -9.70
C PHE A 120 27.94 -3.58 -11.14
N GLY A 121 28.36 -4.79 -11.53
CA GLY A 121 28.33 -5.13 -12.94
C GLY A 121 26.90 -4.96 -13.46
N ARG A 122 26.73 -4.37 -14.66
CA ARG A 122 25.43 -4.14 -15.32
C ARG A 122 24.51 -5.39 -15.38
N VAL A 123 25.08 -6.59 -15.18
CA VAL A 123 24.37 -7.90 -15.20
C VAL A 123 24.06 -8.45 -13.79
N SER A 124 24.59 -7.87 -12.70
CA SER A 124 24.36 -8.33 -11.31
C SER A 124 23.27 -7.55 -10.58
N ILE A 125 23.08 -6.26 -10.88
CA ILE A 125 22.05 -5.42 -10.22
C ILE A 125 20.66 -5.98 -10.51
N GLY A 126 20.34 -6.20 -11.79
CA GLY A 126 19.05 -6.73 -12.21
C GLY A 126 18.73 -8.05 -11.51
N ARG A 127 19.64 -9.02 -11.56
CA ARG A 127 19.45 -10.33 -10.90
C ARG A 127 19.33 -10.25 -9.38
N ARG A 128 19.92 -9.23 -8.73
CA ARG A 128 19.80 -9.02 -7.28
C ARG A 128 18.49 -8.34 -6.92
N VAL A 129 18.06 -7.35 -7.71
CA VAL A 129 16.76 -6.69 -7.56
C VAL A 129 15.64 -7.71 -7.75
N VAL A 130 15.69 -8.48 -8.84
CA VAL A 130 14.75 -9.58 -9.11
C VAL A 130 14.70 -10.53 -7.93
N ARG A 131 15.85 -11.07 -7.49
CA ARG A 131 15.88 -12.00 -6.34
C ARG A 131 15.29 -11.41 -5.07
N THR A 132 15.58 -10.14 -4.78
CA THR A 132 15.05 -9.47 -3.59
C THR A 132 13.54 -9.31 -3.68
N LEU A 133 13.04 -8.82 -4.81
CA LEU A 133 11.61 -8.60 -5.03
C LEU A 133 10.82 -9.92 -5.12
N SER A 134 11.39 -10.96 -5.73
CA SER A 134 10.80 -12.31 -5.74
C SER A 134 10.74 -12.92 -4.34
N ALA A 135 11.73 -12.66 -3.47
CA ALA A 135 11.74 -13.19 -2.10
C ALA A 135 10.64 -12.61 -1.20
N VAL A 136 10.02 -11.51 -1.62
CA VAL A 136 8.84 -10.89 -0.99
C VAL A 136 7.64 -10.86 -1.94
N ASP A 137 7.62 -11.74 -2.95
CA ASP A 137 6.52 -11.91 -3.91
C ASP A 137 6.07 -10.65 -4.71
N VAL A 138 6.89 -9.61 -4.75
CA VAL A 138 6.64 -8.36 -5.49
C VAL A 138 6.96 -8.50 -6.99
N TRP A 139 7.94 -9.33 -7.34
CA TRP A 139 8.33 -9.52 -8.74
C TRP A 139 7.27 -10.32 -9.52
N PRO A 140 6.96 -9.97 -10.78
CA PRO A 140 6.03 -10.74 -11.60
C PRO A 140 6.41 -12.21 -11.72
N ARG A 141 5.46 -13.11 -11.44
CA ARG A 141 5.61 -14.57 -11.49
C ARG A 141 5.51 -15.12 -12.91
N ARG A 142 4.62 -14.56 -13.75
CA ARG A 142 4.37 -15.05 -15.14
C ARG A 142 4.98 -14.13 -16.20
N GLY A 143 5.76 -13.14 -15.77
CA GLY A 143 6.26 -12.05 -16.61
C GLY A 143 5.36 -10.83 -16.58
N TRP A 144 5.96 -9.66 -16.84
CA TRP A 144 5.33 -8.35 -16.71
C TRP A 144 4.01 -8.21 -17.47
N LEU A 145 4.00 -8.60 -18.75
CA LEU A 145 2.80 -8.49 -19.57
C LEU A 145 1.68 -9.39 -19.05
N ARG A 146 1.97 -10.67 -18.80
CA ARG A 146 0.96 -11.64 -18.35
C ARG A 146 0.36 -11.27 -17.00
N ASP A 147 1.20 -10.97 -16.01
CA ASP A 147 0.70 -10.61 -14.68
C ASP A 147 -0.06 -9.27 -14.69
N THR A 148 0.33 -8.33 -15.57
CA THR A 148 -0.46 -7.10 -15.77
C THR A 148 -1.82 -7.42 -16.39
N MET A 149 -1.88 -8.29 -17.41
CA MET A 149 -3.15 -8.74 -17.99
C MET A 149 -4.02 -9.50 -16.98
N HIS A 150 -3.42 -10.36 -16.15
CA HIS A 150 -4.12 -11.01 -15.04
C HIS A 150 -4.64 -9.99 -14.03
N GLY A 151 -3.84 -8.99 -13.66
CA GLY A 151 -4.24 -7.91 -12.75
C GLY A 151 -5.40 -7.09 -13.29
N LEU A 152 -5.38 -6.72 -14.58
CA LEU A 152 -6.47 -5.99 -15.24
C LEU A 152 -7.77 -6.81 -15.31
N TRP A 153 -7.67 -8.12 -15.56
CA TRP A 153 -8.84 -9.00 -15.58
C TRP A 153 -9.40 -9.24 -14.16
N LEU A 154 -8.51 -9.47 -13.19
CA LEU A 154 -8.85 -9.59 -11.77
C LEU A 154 -9.47 -8.32 -11.22
N PHE A 155 -8.98 -7.14 -11.63
CA PHE A 155 -9.50 -5.85 -11.19
C PHE A 155 -11.01 -5.80 -11.38
N VAL A 156 -11.51 -6.20 -12.54
CA VAL A 156 -12.93 -6.11 -12.85
C VAL A 156 -13.75 -7.08 -11.99
N ALA A 157 -13.28 -8.32 -11.85
CA ALA A 157 -13.94 -9.32 -11.01
C ALA A 157 -13.96 -8.91 -9.52
N VAL A 158 -12.81 -8.44 -9.00
CA VAL A 158 -12.66 -7.96 -7.63
C VAL A 158 -13.48 -6.69 -7.40
N PHE A 159 -13.50 -5.76 -8.37
CA PHE A 159 -14.27 -4.52 -8.26
C PHE A 159 -15.78 -4.82 -8.20
N ILE A 160 -16.29 -5.73 -9.03
CA ILE A 160 -17.68 -6.20 -8.93
C ILE A 160 -17.92 -6.84 -7.55
N GLY A 161 -17.03 -7.71 -7.09
CA GLY A 161 -17.11 -8.31 -5.77
C GLY A 161 -17.12 -7.28 -4.64
N TYR A 162 -16.30 -6.23 -4.75
CA TYR A 162 -16.26 -5.10 -3.83
C TYR A 162 -17.60 -4.34 -3.82
N LEU A 163 -18.16 -4.00 -4.99
CA LEU A 163 -19.46 -3.34 -5.07
C LEU A 163 -20.58 -4.17 -4.45
N LEU A 164 -20.59 -5.49 -4.71
CA LEU A 164 -21.56 -6.41 -4.10
C LEU A 164 -21.39 -6.50 -2.59
N MET A 165 -20.15 -6.57 -2.11
CA MET A 165 -19.82 -6.58 -0.68
C MET A 165 -20.27 -5.27 -0.01
N ALA A 166 -19.94 -4.12 -0.59
CA ALA A 166 -20.33 -2.81 -0.08
C ALA A 166 -21.86 -2.67 -0.05
N TRP A 167 -22.56 -3.12 -1.09
CA TRP A 167 -24.01 -3.16 -1.13
C TRP A 167 -24.60 -4.06 -0.03
N ALA A 168 -24.10 -5.29 0.12
CA ALA A 168 -24.59 -6.26 1.10
C ALA A 168 -24.35 -5.79 2.55
N LEU A 169 -23.22 -5.12 2.80
CA LEU A 169 -22.87 -4.59 4.11
C LEU A 169 -23.45 -3.21 4.38
N SER A 170 -24.07 -2.54 3.39
CA SER A 170 -24.62 -1.19 3.53
C SER A 170 -25.56 -0.98 4.73
N PRO A 171 -26.43 -1.94 5.13
CA PRO A 171 -27.27 -1.75 6.32
C PRO A 171 -26.46 -1.74 7.62
N ILE A 172 -25.35 -2.48 7.66
CA ILE A 172 -24.45 -2.57 8.80
C ILE A 172 -23.56 -1.32 8.82
N THR A 173 -22.93 -0.97 7.70
CA THR A 173 -22.04 0.18 7.62
C THR A 173 -22.76 1.47 7.96
N ARG A 174 -23.97 1.70 7.46
CA ARG A 174 -24.80 2.88 7.81
C ARG A 174 -25.17 2.96 9.29
N ARG A 175 -25.30 1.82 9.99
CA ARG A 175 -25.55 1.80 11.43
C ARG A 175 -24.30 2.07 12.25
N LEU A 176 -23.14 1.75 11.70
CA LEU A 176 -21.84 1.98 12.30
C LEU A 176 -21.18 3.28 11.82
N GLU A 177 -21.87 4.05 10.97
CA GLU A 177 -21.42 5.33 10.45
C GLU A 177 -21.54 6.38 11.55
N ASN A 178 -20.39 6.81 12.05
CA ASN A 178 -20.27 7.73 13.18
C ASN A 178 -19.36 8.94 12.87
N GLY A 179 -19.01 9.13 11.60
CA GLY A 179 -18.08 10.16 11.13
C GLY A 179 -18.55 10.81 9.84
N ASP A 180 -17.83 11.86 9.42
CA ASP A 180 -18.04 12.59 8.17
C ASP A 180 -16.76 12.50 7.32
N GLU A 181 -16.76 11.54 6.41
CA GLU A 181 -15.63 11.24 5.51
C GLU A 181 -15.54 12.20 4.33
N SER A 182 -16.59 13.00 4.07
CA SER A 182 -16.58 13.98 2.98
C SER A 182 -15.40 14.93 3.12
N GLN A 183 -14.95 15.20 4.35
CA GLN A 183 -13.81 16.05 4.66
C GLN A 183 -12.46 15.44 4.25
N ALA A 184 -12.30 14.11 4.32
CA ALA A 184 -11.09 13.43 3.90
C ALA A 184 -10.90 13.47 2.38
N PHE A 185 -12.01 13.63 1.64
CA PHE A 185 -12.01 13.58 0.19
C PHE A 185 -12.51 14.87 -0.49
N ALA A 186 -12.87 15.91 0.25
CA ALA A 186 -13.47 17.15 -0.26
C ALA A 186 -12.63 17.85 -1.34
N GLU A 187 -11.31 17.70 -1.26
CA GLU A 187 -10.35 18.33 -2.17
C GLU A 187 -9.68 17.36 -3.14
N VAL A 188 -10.23 16.15 -3.28
CA VAL A 188 -9.68 15.17 -4.22
C VAL A 188 -9.99 15.63 -5.64
N GLY A 189 -9.01 16.26 -6.26
CA GLY A 189 -8.99 16.52 -7.71
C GLY A 189 -8.43 15.33 -8.50
N PRO A 190 -8.60 15.30 -9.83
CA PRO A 190 -8.20 14.15 -10.66
C PRO A 190 -6.71 13.80 -10.61
N LEU A 191 -5.83 14.80 -10.55
CA LEU A 191 -4.39 14.57 -10.44
C LEU A 191 -4.04 13.91 -9.10
N LEU A 192 -4.68 14.36 -8.01
CA LEU A 192 -4.49 13.78 -6.69
C LEU A 192 -5.06 12.36 -6.63
N ALA A 193 -6.24 12.13 -7.22
CA ALA A 193 -6.83 10.80 -7.33
C ALA A 193 -5.86 9.79 -7.97
N VAL A 194 -5.23 10.16 -9.09
CA VAL A 194 -4.23 9.31 -9.76
C VAL A 194 -3.00 9.11 -8.87
N ALA A 195 -2.46 10.18 -8.27
CA ALA A 195 -1.29 10.08 -7.41
C ALA A 195 -1.54 9.18 -6.18
N LEU A 196 -2.68 9.33 -5.51
CA LEU A 196 -3.08 8.50 -4.37
C LEU A 196 -3.24 7.04 -4.79
N ALA A 197 -3.98 6.76 -5.86
CA ALA A 197 -4.21 5.39 -6.32
C ALA A 197 -2.89 4.65 -6.62
N PHE A 198 -1.95 5.29 -7.33
CA PHE A 198 -0.66 4.67 -7.63
C PHE A 198 0.21 4.51 -6.39
N THR A 199 0.28 5.55 -5.54
CA THR A 199 1.14 5.49 -4.36
C THR A 199 0.61 4.49 -3.33
N ALA A 200 -0.68 4.54 -2.99
CA ALA A 200 -1.33 3.58 -2.09
C ALA A 200 -1.26 2.16 -2.66
N GLY A 201 -1.77 1.94 -3.88
CA GLY A 201 -1.80 0.60 -4.48
C GLY A 201 -0.43 -0.07 -4.62
N ILE A 202 0.65 0.69 -4.85
CA ILE A 202 2.01 0.13 -4.86
C ILE A 202 2.50 -0.12 -3.43
N THR A 203 2.46 0.90 -2.56
CA THR A 203 3.11 0.84 -1.26
C THR A 203 2.39 -0.12 -0.30
N GLU A 204 1.07 -0.13 -0.30
CA GLU A 204 0.26 -0.97 0.56
C GLU A 204 0.32 -2.43 0.15
N GLU A 205 0.27 -2.76 -1.14
CA GLU A 205 0.41 -4.15 -1.57
C GLU A 205 1.80 -4.72 -1.27
N ILE A 206 2.86 -3.93 -1.47
CA ILE A 206 4.22 -4.33 -1.08
C ILE A 206 4.31 -4.53 0.43
N LEU A 207 3.79 -3.60 1.23
CA LEU A 207 3.86 -3.67 2.69
C LEU A 207 3.05 -4.84 3.24
N PHE A 208 1.78 -4.90 2.91
CA PHE A 208 0.86 -5.85 3.53
C PHE A 208 1.02 -7.24 2.92
N ARG A 209 1.02 -7.38 1.59
CA ARG A 209 1.02 -8.71 0.94
C ARG A 209 2.44 -9.19 0.68
N GLY A 210 3.32 -8.28 0.26
CA GLY A 210 4.72 -8.62 0.00
C GLY A 210 5.53 -8.86 1.27
N ILE A 211 5.45 -7.98 2.27
CA ILE A 211 6.28 -8.04 3.47
C ILE A 211 5.52 -8.69 4.63
N LEU A 212 4.42 -8.11 5.10
CA LEU A 212 3.76 -8.54 6.34
C LEU A 212 3.22 -9.96 6.22
N GLN A 213 2.41 -10.27 5.20
CA GLN A 213 1.84 -11.59 4.98
C GLN A 213 2.93 -12.67 4.81
N THR A 214 3.96 -12.42 3.99
CA THR A 214 5.04 -13.41 3.77
C THR A 214 5.89 -13.62 5.02
N ARG A 215 6.03 -12.62 5.89
CA ARG A 215 6.75 -12.74 7.17
C ARG A 215 5.93 -13.49 8.20
N LEU A 216 4.64 -13.17 8.33
CA LEU A 216 3.72 -13.91 9.20
C LEU A 216 3.67 -15.38 8.80
N ALA A 217 3.54 -15.67 7.50
CA ALA A 217 3.48 -17.04 6.97
C ALA A 217 4.73 -17.90 7.27
N LYS A 218 5.86 -17.31 7.68
CA LYS A 218 7.05 -18.05 8.11
C LYS A 218 6.97 -18.58 9.53
N VAL A 219 6.08 -18.03 10.35
CA VAL A 219 6.00 -18.31 11.80
C VAL A 219 4.61 -18.77 12.24
N MET A 220 3.62 -18.76 11.35
CA MET A 220 2.25 -19.22 11.62
C MET A 220 1.59 -19.81 10.35
N PRO A 221 0.47 -20.55 10.49
CA PRO A 221 -0.28 -21.05 9.34
C PRO A 221 -0.68 -19.94 8.36
N VAL A 222 -0.58 -20.23 7.06
CA VAL A 222 -0.84 -19.25 5.98
C VAL A 222 -2.21 -18.60 6.09
N ALA A 223 -3.25 -19.36 6.44
CA ALA A 223 -4.60 -18.82 6.63
C ALA A 223 -4.65 -17.75 7.74
N ILE A 224 -3.93 -17.98 8.85
CA ILE A 224 -3.85 -17.01 9.96
C ILE A 224 -3.03 -15.79 9.52
N ALA A 225 -1.94 -15.98 8.76
CA ALA A 225 -1.15 -14.88 8.23
C ALA A 225 -1.98 -13.96 7.30
N VAL A 226 -2.82 -14.52 6.44
CA VAL A 226 -3.74 -13.78 5.56
C VAL A 226 -4.76 -12.98 6.38
N VAL A 227 -5.42 -13.62 7.34
CA VAL A 227 -6.43 -12.95 8.18
C VAL A 227 -5.79 -11.84 9.03
N LEU A 228 -4.67 -12.11 9.70
CA LEU A 228 -4.00 -11.10 10.52
C LEU A 228 -3.48 -9.92 9.68
N GLN A 229 -2.93 -10.18 8.50
CA GLN A 229 -2.59 -9.11 7.56
C GLN A 229 -3.82 -8.28 7.19
N GLY A 230 -4.95 -8.92 6.87
CA GLY A 230 -6.20 -8.25 6.55
C GLY A 230 -6.71 -7.38 7.71
N VAL A 231 -6.60 -7.87 8.95
CA VAL A 231 -6.91 -7.08 10.16
C VAL A 231 -6.02 -5.84 10.25
N PHE A 232 -4.70 -5.97 10.11
CA PHE A 232 -3.79 -4.81 10.13
C PHE A 232 -4.09 -3.83 9.00
N PHE A 233 -4.46 -4.32 7.82
CA PHE A 233 -4.85 -3.49 6.69
C PHE A 233 -6.13 -2.71 6.97
N GLY A 234 -7.17 -3.35 7.51
CA GLY A 234 -8.40 -2.67 7.93
C GLY A 234 -8.15 -1.61 9.02
N LEU A 235 -7.33 -1.93 10.02
CA LEU A 235 -6.99 -0.98 11.08
C LEU A 235 -6.21 0.24 10.56
N ALA A 236 -5.38 0.07 9.54
CA ALA A 236 -4.69 1.17 8.87
C ALA A 236 -5.61 2.19 8.19
N HIS A 237 -6.88 1.82 7.99
CA HIS A 237 -7.91 2.67 7.40
C HIS A 237 -8.86 3.28 8.46
N SER A 238 -8.61 3.08 9.76
CA SER A 238 -9.48 3.68 10.78
C SER A 238 -9.38 5.21 10.84
N GLY A 239 -8.30 5.80 10.30
CA GLY A 239 -8.13 7.25 10.14
C GLY A 239 -9.20 7.96 9.30
N TYR A 240 -10.12 7.24 8.64
CA TYR A 240 -11.31 7.82 8.00
C TYR A 240 -12.48 8.06 8.96
N GLY A 241 -12.37 7.61 10.21
CA GLY A 241 -13.32 7.95 11.28
C GLY A 241 -14.65 7.20 11.23
N THR A 242 -14.79 6.16 10.40
CA THR A 242 -15.98 5.29 10.37
C THR A 242 -15.61 3.81 10.42
N TRP A 243 -16.44 2.99 11.07
CA TRP A 243 -16.24 1.54 11.09
C TRP A 243 -16.35 0.89 9.71
N ALA A 244 -17.09 1.51 8.79
CA ALA A 244 -17.18 1.08 7.39
C ALA A 244 -15.80 1.07 6.73
N HIS A 245 -15.00 2.10 7.00
CA HIS A 245 -13.62 2.24 6.54
C HIS A 245 -12.64 1.30 7.23
N ILE A 246 -13.04 0.56 8.25
CA ILE A 246 -12.23 -0.54 8.81
C ILE A 246 -12.71 -1.86 8.22
N LEU A 247 -14.01 -2.10 8.25
CA LEU A 247 -14.62 -3.38 7.90
C LEU A 247 -14.45 -3.69 6.41
N LEU A 248 -14.71 -2.73 5.51
CA LEU A 248 -14.60 -2.97 4.07
C LEU A 248 -13.14 -3.20 3.65
N PRO A 249 -12.16 -2.37 4.07
CA PRO A 249 -10.75 -2.66 3.80
C PRO A 249 -10.26 -3.95 4.45
N LEU A 250 -10.71 -4.31 5.67
CA LEU A 250 -10.36 -5.60 6.27
C LEU A 250 -10.78 -6.78 5.39
N LEU A 251 -12.05 -6.79 4.95
CA LEU A 251 -12.60 -7.87 4.15
C LEU A 251 -11.98 -7.92 2.75
N LEU A 252 -11.88 -6.77 2.08
CA LEU A 252 -11.18 -6.66 0.80
C LEU A 252 -9.73 -7.09 0.96
N GLY A 253 -9.06 -6.63 2.01
CA GLY A 253 -7.67 -6.89 2.30
C GLY A 253 -7.38 -8.37 2.52
N THR A 254 -8.27 -9.05 3.25
CA THR A 254 -8.23 -10.50 3.45
C THR A 254 -8.45 -11.25 2.13
N ALA A 255 -9.42 -10.81 1.31
CA ALA A 255 -9.68 -11.41 0.01
C ALA A 255 -8.47 -11.26 -0.94
N LEU A 256 -7.88 -10.06 -1.02
CA LEU A 256 -6.66 -9.82 -1.81
C LEU A 256 -5.47 -10.63 -1.28
N GLY A 257 -5.32 -10.77 0.04
CA GLY A 257 -4.29 -11.60 0.66
C GLY A 257 -4.41 -13.07 0.28
N ALA A 258 -5.64 -13.60 0.19
CA ALA A 258 -5.91 -14.95 -0.29
C ALA A 258 -5.60 -15.10 -1.79
N ILE A 259 -5.95 -14.11 -2.61
CA ILE A 259 -5.64 -14.09 -4.05
C ILE A 259 -4.12 -14.06 -4.28
N ALA A 260 -3.39 -13.27 -3.50
CA ALA A 260 -1.93 -13.12 -3.58
C ALA A 260 -1.17 -14.44 -3.45
N LEU A 261 -1.73 -15.44 -2.75
CA LEU A 261 -1.11 -16.76 -2.61
C LEU A 261 -0.83 -17.41 -3.97
N TRP A 262 -1.72 -17.26 -4.94
CA TRP A 262 -1.58 -17.86 -6.27
C TRP A 262 -1.24 -16.86 -7.36
N SER A 263 -1.67 -15.60 -7.25
CA SER A 263 -1.37 -14.58 -8.27
C SER A 263 0.02 -13.96 -8.11
N GLY A 264 0.57 -13.88 -6.88
CA GLY A 264 1.68 -13.00 -6.53
C GLY A 264 1.20 -11.55 -6.32
N VAL A 265 2.06 -10.66 -5.80
CA VAL A 265 1.66 -9.28 -5.40
C VAL A 265 1.48 -8.36 -6.61
N TRP A 266 2.22 -8.58 -7.70
CA TRP A 266 2.15 -7.68 -8.87
C TRP A 266 0.75 -7.52 -9.47
N PRO A 267 -0.02 -8.60 -9.74
CA PRO A 267 -1.42 -8.46 -10.14
C PRO A 267 -2.27 -7.68 -9.14
N LEU A 268 -2.02 -7.80 -7.83
CA LEU A 268 -2.79 -7.08 -6.80
C LEU A 268 -2.47 -5.60 -6.76
N ILE A 269 -1.23 -5.18 -7.08
CA ILE A 269 -0.90 -3.76 -7.27
C ILE A 269 -1.81 -3.18 -8.36
N ILE A 270 -1.98 -3.87 -9.48
CA ILE A 270 -2.87 -3.42 -10.57
C ILE A 270 -4.32 -3.38 -10.13
N VAL A 271 -4.78 -4.40 -9.39
CA VAL A 271 -6.15 -4.45 -8.84
C VAL A 271 -6.42 -3.27 -7.92
N HIS A 272 -5.53 -3.02 -6.96
CA HIS A 272 -5.67 -1.96 -5.97
C HIS A 272 -5.66 -0.58 -6.62
N ILE A 273 -4.67 -0.30 -7.49
CA ILE A 273 -4.63 0.95 -8.27
C ILE A 273 -5.94 1.15 -9.05
N GLY A 274 -6.46 0.08 -9.69
CA GLY A 274 -7.69 0.15 -10.45
C GLY A 274 -8.91 0.53 -9.59
N ILE A 275 -9.06 -0.10 -8.42
CA ILE A 275 -10.14 0.19 -7.47
C ILE A 275 -10.05 1.66 -7.03
N ASP A 276 -8.88 2.08 -6.55
CA ASP A 276 -8.66 3.44 -6.06
C ASP A 276 -8.88 4.50 -7.15
N LEU A 277 -8.41 4.24 -8.38
CA LEU A 277 -8.65 5.16 -9.49
C LEU A 277 -10.13 5.36 -9.74
N VAL A 278 -10.93 4.29 -9.78
CA VAL A 278 -12.38 4.42 -10.01
C VAL A 278 -13.03 5.18 -8.85
N LEU A 279 -12.71 4.83 -7.60
CA LEU A 279 -13.32 5.45 -6.43
C LEU A 279 -12.92 6.93 -6.28
N PHE A 280 -11.63 7.25 -6.35
CA PHE A 280 -11.16 8.64 -6.20
C PHE A 280 -11.53 9.54 -7.37
N LEU A 281 -11.61 9.02 -8.60
CA LEU A 281 -12.10 9.82 -9.73
C LEU A 281 -13.63 10.03 -9.67
N ALA A 282 -14.39 9.07 -9.13
CA ALA A 282 -15.80 9.29 -8.83
C ALA A 282 -15.96 10.38 -7.77
N THR A 283 -15.16 10.35 -6.70
CA THR A 283 -15.16 11.43 -5.69
C THR A 283 -14.78 12.78 -6.29
N ALA A 284 -13.77 12.83 -7.16
CA ALA A 284 -13.41 14.07 -7.86
C ALA A 284 -14.55 14.60 -8.74
N ALA A 285 -15.37 13.71 -9.31
CA ALA A 285 -16.56 14.09 -10.06
C ALA A 285 -17.60 14.76 -9.17
N ASP A 286 -17.86 14.18 -7.99
CA ASP A 286 -18.78 14.71 -6.99
C ASP A 286 -18.30 16.08 -6.45
N ASN A 287 -16.98 16.30 -6.37
CA ASN A 287 -16.36 17.57 -5.97
C ASN A 287 -16.33 18.64 -7.08
N GLY A 288 -17.17 18.52 -8.11
CA GLY A 288 -17.32 19.54 -9.16
C GLY A 288 -16.40 19.36 -10.37
N THR A 289 -15.89 18.14 -10.61
CA THR A 289 -15.10 17.81 -11.82
C THR A 289 -15.78 16.71 -12.67
N PRO A 290 -16.92 16.96 -13.33
CA PRO A 290 -17.77 15.91 -13.90
C PRO A 290 -17.09 14.98 -14.91
N TRP A 291 -16.10 15.48 -15.66
CA TRP A 291 -15.35 14.67 -16.62
C TRP A 291 -14.52 13.55 -15.93
N ALA A 292 -14.20 13.69 -14.65
CA ALA A 292 -13.52 12.66 -13.86
C ALA A 292 -14.40 11.40 -13.72
N GLY A 293 -15.72 11.57 -13.61
CA GLY A 293 -16.67 10.46 -13.57
C GLY A 293 -16.71 9.67 -14.89
N VAL A 294 -16.59 10.38 -16.03
CA VAL A 294 -16.46 9.73 -17.35
C VAL A 294 -15.17 8.91 -17.42
N LEU A 295 -14.05 9.45 -16.91
CA LEU A 295 -12.81 8.68 -16.80
C LEU A 295 -12.99 7.44 -15.92
N ALA A 296 -13.57 7.57 -14.72
CA ALA A 296 -13.82 6.46 -13.82
C ALA A 296 -14.60 5.32 -14.50
N LEU A 297 -15.68 5.66 -15.23
CA LEU A 297 -16.51 4.69 -15.93
C LEU A 297 -15.81 4.02 -17.12
N THR A 298 -14.89 4.73 -17.79
CA THR A 298 -14.15 4.21 -18.95
C THR A 298 -12.98 3.31 -18.56
N LEU A 299 -12.49 3.38 -17.32
CA LEU A 299 -11.42 2.50 -16.81
C LEU A 299 -11.83 1.02 -16.79
N ILE A 300 -13.09 0.71 -16.48
CA ILE A 300 -13.60 -0.68 -16.42
C ILE A 300 -13.52 -1.37 -17.80
N PRO A 301 -14.12 -0.83 -18.89
CA PRO A 301 -13.98 -1.43 -20.21
C PRO A 301 -12.54 -1.36 -20.73
N ALA A 302 -11.77 -0.31 -20.41
CA ALA A 302 -10.36 -0.22 -20.78
C ALA A 302 -9.49 -1.29 -20.11
N ALA A 303 -9.84 -1.72 -18.89
CA ALA A 303 -9.16 -2.82 -18.22
C ALA A 303 -9.59 -4.19 -18.73
N LEU A 304 -10.82 -4.37 -19.22
CA LEU A 304 -11.30 -5.66 -19.76
C LEU A 304 -10.77 -5.96 -21.16
N LEU A 305 -10.70 -4.97 -22.04
CA LEU A 305 -10.45 -5.20 -23.46
C LEU A 305 -9.05 -5.79 -23.75
N PRO A 306 -7.93 -5.22 -23.26
CA PRO A 306 -6.59 -5.78 -23.51
C PRO A 306 -6.41 -7.22 -23.05
N PRO A 307 -6.76 -7.63 -21.81
CA PRO A 307 -6.60 -9.01 -21.38
C PRO A 307 -7.53 -9.96 -22.14
N THR A 308 -8.75 -9.54 -22.49
CA THR A 308 -9.67 -10.37 -23.29
C THR A 308 -9.09 -10.68 -24.67
N LEU A 309 -8.54 -9.66 -25.35
CA LEU A 309 -7.86 -9.84 -26.62
C LEU A 309 -6.59 -10.69 -26.47
N TYR A 310 -5.79 -10.43 -25.43
CA TYR A 310 -4.55 -11.17 -25.15
C TYR A 310 -4.82 -12.67 -24.91
N PHE A 311 -5.66 -13.01 -23.94
CA PHE A 311 -5.95 -14.40 -23.59
C PHE A 311 -6.76 -15.10 -24.69
N GLY A 312 -7.71 -14.40 -25.33
CA GLY A 312 -8.47 -14.94 -26.45
C GLY A 312 -7.59 -15.29 -27.65
N TRP A 313 -6.62 -14.43 -27.98
CA TRP A 313 -5.66 -14.69 -29.06
C TRP A 313 -4.73 -15.88 -28.75
N HIS A 314 -4.25 -15.99 -27.51
CA HIS A 314 -3.41 -17.10 -27.09
C HIS A 314 -4.17 -18.44 -27.13
N TRP A 315 -5.40 -18.44 -26.62
CA TRP A 315 -6.30 -19.60 -26.66
C TRP A 315 -6.61 -20.03 -28.10
N ALA A 316 -6.92 -19.09 -29.00
CA ALA A 316 -7.20 -19.38 -30.41
C ALA A 316 -6.00 -20.00 -31.16
N ARG A 317 -4.76 -19.83 -30.66
CA ARG A 317 -3.55 -20.42 -31.23
C ARG A 317 -3.16 -21.76 -30.62
N GLY A 318 -4.02 -22.35 -29.78
CA GLY A 318 -3.73 -23.62 -29.08
C GLY A 318 -2.55 -23.51 -28.12
N ARG A 319 -2.18 -22.30 -27.70
CA ARG A 319 -1.19 -22.07 -26.65
C ARG A 319 -1.98 -21.88 -25.36
N GLY A 320 -1.91 -22.85 -24.46
CA GLY A 320 -2.44 -22.68 -23.11
C GLY A 320 -1.77 -21.46 -22.43
N PRO A 321 -2.38 -20.92 -21.36
CA PRO A 321 -1.79 -19.83 -20.58
C PRO A 321 -0.34 -20.09 -20.13
N ASP A 322 0.03 -21.36 -20.01
CA ASP A 322 1.35 -21.84 -19.54
C ASP A 322 2.30 -22.26 -20.68
N ASP A 323 1.90 -22.22 -21.95
CA ASP A 323 2.70 -22.68 -23.09
C ASP A 323 3.63 -21.59 -23.65
N GLN A 324 4.68 -21.22 -22.90
CA GLN A 324 5.95 -20.71 -23.47
C GLN A 324 7.12 -21.03 -22.54
N PRO A 325 8.31 -21.38 -23.08
CA PRO A 325 9.48 -21.70 -22.27
C PRO A 325 10.02 -20.47 -21.55
N MET A 326 10.47 -20.65 -20.31
CA MET A 326 11.29 -19.68 -19.59
C MET A 326 12.62 -19.52 -20.34
N THR A 327 12.75 -18.50 -21.20
CA THR A 327 14.03 -18.08 -21.79
C THR A 327 14.63 -16.93 -21.02
#